data_AF-A0A920TTN7-F1
#
_entry.id   AF-A0A920TTN7-F1
#
_cell.length_a   1.000
_cell.length_b   1.000
_cell.length_c   1.000
_cell.angle_alpha   90.00
_cell.angle_beta   90.00
_cell.angle_gamma   90.00
#
_symmetry.space_group_name_H-M   'P 1'
#
loop_
_entity.id
_entity.type
_entity.pdbx_description
1 polymer ?
#
loop_
_entity_poly.entity_id
_entity_poly.type
_entity_poly.pdbx_seq_one_letter_code
_entity_poly.pdbx_strand_id
1 'polypeptide(L)'
;MIPDLEDIFERQARRYERPLDAWAELEKRAFGQAVGLNGYTIVAEAEELARLSEAKVAGPVLDLGTGRGWPGWLIAERAERNLVAIDVPVVGLQHAREHSQHETSLYELRS
;
A
#
# COMPACT_ATOMS: atom_id res chain seq x y z
N MET A 1 -7.29 3.59 -31.36
CA MET A 1 -7.44 2.15 -31.08
C MET A 1 -7.70 2.03 -29.59
N ILE A 2 -8.88 1.59 -29.18
CA ILE A 2 -9.15 1.35 -27.75
C ILE A 2 -8.36 0.08 -27.40
N PRO A 3 -7.45 0.12 -26.42
CA PRO A 3 -6.71 -1.08 -26.05
C PRO A 3 -7.69 -2.15 -25.58
N ASP A 4 -7.37 -3.40 -25.86
CA ASP A 4 -8.13 -4.53 -25.34
C ASP A 4 -8.17 -4.44 -23.81
N LEU A 5 -9.38 -4.46 -23.25
CA LEU A 5 -9.59 -4.36 -21.81
C LEU A 5 -8.99 -5.57 -21.10
N GLU A 6 -9.01 -6.75 -21.74
CA GLU A 6 -8.37 -7.96 -21.19
C GLU A 6 -6.85 -7.76 -21.07
N ASP A 7 -6.17 -7.26 -22.11
CA ASP A 7 -4.73 -6.95 -22.04
C ASP A 7 -4.42 -5.91 -20.95
N ILE A 8 -5.27 -4.90 -20.76
CA ILE A 8 -5.09 -3.92 -19.68
C ILE A 8 -5.18 -4.62 -18.32
N PHE A 9 -6.19 -5.45 -18.09
CA PHE A 9 -6.36 -6.16 -16.81
C PHE A 9 -5.21 -7.10 -16.53
N GLU A 10 -4.80 -7.91 -17.51
CA GLU A 10 -3.67 -8.82 -17.37
C GLU A 10 -2.37 -8.06 -17.08
N ARG A 11 -2.12 -6.94 -17.78
CA ARG A 11 -0.93 -6.12 -17.54
C ARG A 11 -0.92 -5.55 -16.12
N GLN A 12 -2.07 -5.15 -15.58
CA GLN A 12 -2.16 -4.71 -14.19
C GLN A 12 -1.96 -5.87 -13.21
N ALA A 13 -2.57 -7.03 -13.46
CA ALA A 13 -2.45 -8.22 -12.61
C ALA A 13 -1.01 -8.71 -12.49
N ARG A 14 -0.23 -8.69 -13.59
CA ARG A 14 1.20 -9.07 -13.60
C ARG A 14 2.07 -8.30 -12.59
N ARG A 15 1.66 -7.08 -12.19
CA ARG A 15 2.39 -6.30 -11.16
C ARG A 15 2.33 -6.96 -9.77
N TYR A 16 1.35 -7.82 -9.54
CA TYR A 16 1.09 -8.45 -8.24
C TYR A 16 1.69 -9.84 -8.10
N GLU A 17 2.13 -10.46 -9.21
CA GLU A 17 2.76 -11.80 -9.25
C GLU A 17 4.20 -11.81 -8.67
N ARG A 18 4.75 -10.64 -8.35
CA ARG A 18 6.10 -10.50 -7.81
C ARG A 18 6.25 -11.23 -6.46
N PRO A 19 7.29 -12.07 -6.27
CA PRO A 19 7.52 -12.81 -5.03
C PRO A 19 7.64 -11.88 -3.82
N LEU A 20 6.69 -11.95 -2.87
CA LEU A 20 6.61 -10.99 -1.76
C LEU A 20 7.89 -10.97 -0.92
N ASP A 21 8.44 -12.12 -0.55
CA ASP A 21 9.58 -12.22 0.36
C ASP A 21 10.86 -11.59 -0.21
N ALA A 22 11.16 -11.88 -1.48
CA ALA A 22 12.34 -11.35 -2.15
C ALA A 22 12.27 -9.82 -2.29
N TRP A 23 11.07 -9.29 -2.58
CA TRP A 23 10.85 -7.85 -2.67
C TRP A 23 10.85 -7.17 -1.32
N ALA A 24 10.26 -7.78 -0.29
CA ALA A 24 10.29 -7.25 1.07
C ALA A 24 11.72 -7.15 1.60
N GLU A 25 12.58 -8.13 1.32
CA GLU A 25 14.01 -8.07 1.69
C GLU A 25 14.74 -6.95 0.93
N LEU A 26 14.47 -6.80 -0.37
CA LEU A 26 15.03 -5.71 -1.16
C LEU A 26 14.61 -4.34 -0.61
N GLU A 27 13.33 -4.16 -0.31
CA GLU A 27 12.77 -2.93 0.24
C GLU A 27 13.38 -2.61 1.61
N LYS A 28 13.50 -3.60 2.50
CA LYS A 28 14.19 -3.42 3.80
C LYS A 28 15.62 -2.93 3.62
N ARG A 29 16.36 -3.46 2.64
CA ARG A 29 17.73 -3.02 2.34
C ARG A 29 17.79 -1.62 1.71
N ALA A 30 16.85 -1.30 0.84
CA ALA A 30 16.84 -0.04 0.11
C ALA A 30 16.26 1.13 0.92
N PHE A 31 15.23 0.86 1.73
CA PHE A 31 14.38 1.86 2.38
C PHE A 31 14.33 1.71 3.91
N GLY A 32 14.90 0.64 4.48
CA GLY A 32 14.83 0.34 5.91
C GLY A 32 13.52 -0.33 6.35
N GLN A 33 12.54 -0.48 5.45
CA GLN A 33 11.24 -1.09 5.72
C GLN A 33 10.68 -1.77 4.46
N ALA A 34 9.82 -2.78 4.66
CA ALA A 34 9.05 -3.41 3.59
C ALA A 34 7.69 -2.73 3.47
N VAL A 35 7.50 -1.95 2.41
CA VAL A 35 6.30 -1.14 2.18
C VAL A 35 5.36 -1.75 1.15
N GLY A 36 5.76 -2.84 0.49
CA GLY A 36 4.96 -3.52 -0.53
C GLY A 36 4.89 -2.75 -1.85
N LEU A 37 5.97 -2.08 -2.24
CA LEU A 37 6.01 -1.18 -3.39
C LEU A 37 5.72 -1.92 -4.69
N ASN A 38 4.56 -1.64 -5.28
CA ASN A 38 4.12 -2.20 -6.56
C ASN A 38 3.59 -1.13 -7.55
N GLY A 39 3.64 0.14 -7.14
CA GLY A 39 3.15 1.29 -7.87
C GLY A 39 4.21 2.37 -8.07
N TYR A 40 3.75 3.61 -8.25
CA TYR A 40 4.62 4.74 -8.60
C TYR A 40 5.05 5.58 -7.41
N THR A 41 4.28 5.59 -6.32
CA THR A 41 4.54 6.44 -5.16
C THR A 41 5.78 5.96 -4.41
N ILE A 42 6.81 6.79 -4.33
CA ILE A 42 8.04 6.44 -3.60
C ILE A 42 7.90 6.74 -2.10
N VAL A 43 8.82 6.20 -1.28
CA VAL A 43 8.86 6.38 0.18
C VAL A 43 8.76 7.85 0.59
N ALA A 44 9.60 8.71 0.01
CA ALA A 44 9.63 10.14 0.34
C ALA A 44 8.30 10.86 0.03
N GLU A 45 7.60 10.46 -1.03
CA GLU A 45 6.31 11.05 -1.39
C GLU A 45 5.21 10.65 -0.40
N ALA A 46 5.18 9.37 0.00
CA ALA A 46 4.21 8.91 0.98
C ALA A 46 4.45 9.50 2.37
N GLU A 47 5.70 9.64 2.79
CA GLU A 47 6.05 10.29 4.06
C GLU A 47 5.60 11.76 4.08
N GLU A 48 5.77 12.48 2.98
CA GLU A 48 5.30 13.87 2.87
C GLU A 48 3.78 13.95 2.86
N LEU A 49 3.08 13.04 2.16
CA LEU A 49 1.62 12.95 2.19
C LEU A 49 1.10 12.65 3.60
N ALA A 50 1.73 11.71 4.32
CA ALA A 50 1.37 11.38 5.69
C ALA A 50 1.54 12.61 6.59
N ARG A 51 2.70 13.28 6.54
CA ARG A 51 2.98 14.50 7.31
C ARG A 51 1.98 15.63 7.04
N LEU A 52 1.59 15.82 5.78
CA LEU A 52 0.62 16.84 5.41
C LEU A 52 -0.81 16.51 5.90
N SER A 53 -1.14 15.22 5.97
CA SER A 53 -2.48 14.75 6.38
C SER A 53 -2.74 14.88 7.88
N GLU A 54 -1.73 14.61 8.73
CA GLU A 54 -1.82 14.58 10.20
C GLU A 54 -2.50 15.83 10.78
N ALA A 55 -2.17 17.02 10.28
CA ALA A 55 -2.64 18.29 10.83
C ALA A 55 -3.84 18.90 10.09
N LYS A 56 -4.23 18.37 8.93
CA LYS A 56 -5.09 19.10 7.98
C LYS A 56 -6.34 18.35 7.52
N VAL A 57 -6.41 17.05 7.72
CA VAL A 57 -7.49 16.23 7.14
C VAL A 57 -8.23 15.50 8.26
N ALA A 58 -9.55 15.65 8.29
CA ALA A 58 -10.44 14.91 9.18
C ALA A 58 -11.15 13.78 8.40
N GLY A 59 -11.40 12.66 9.07
CA GLY A 59 -12.11 11.51 8.50
C GLY A 59 -11.20 10.39 7.99
N PRO A 60 -11.77 9.38 7.31
CA PRO A 60 -11.00 8.26 6.77
C PRO A 60 -10.14 8.68 5.56
N VAL A 61 -9.05 7.95 5.34
CA VAL A 61 -8.20 8.06 4.15
C VAL A 61 -8.80 7.19 3.04
N LEU A 62 -9.06 7.76 1.87
CA LEU A 62 -9.45 7.03 0.67
C LEU A 62 -8.23 6.88 -0.24
N ASP A 63 -7.80 5.65 -0.49
CA ASP A 63 -6.69 5.33 -1.39
C ASP A 63 -7.20 4.64 -2.65
N LEU A 64 -7.00 5.30 -3.81
CA LEU A 64 -7.51 4.88 -5.11
C LEU A 64 -6.38 4.30 -5.96
N GLY A 65 -6.49 3.02 -6.31
CA GLY A 65 -5.37 2.28 -6.90
C GLY A 65 -4.33 1.94 -5.84
N THR A 66 -4.81 1.50 -4.66
CA THR A 66 -4.01 1.30 -3.44
C THR A 66 -2.89 0.26 -3.58
N GLY A 67 -2.91 -0.54 -4.64
CA GLY A 67 -1.91 -1.56 -4.87
C GLY A 67 -1.94 -2.62 -3.79
N ARG A 68 -0.80 -2.77 -3.11
CA ARG A 68 -0.63 -3.63 -1.92
C ARG A 68 -0.87 -2.86 -0.61
N GLY A 69 -1.57 -1.73 -0.65
CA GLY A 69 -1.91 -0.89 0.49
C GLY A 69 -1.09 0.40 0.60
N TRP A 70 -0.04 0.54 -0.23
CA TRP A 70 0.84 1.71 -0.24
C TRP A 70 0.37 2.76 -1.26
N PRO A 71 0.32 4.06 -0.91
CA PRO A 71 0.78 4.68 0.34
C PRO A 71 -0.30 4.78 1.43
N GLY A 72 -1.53 4.34 1.15
CA GLY A 72 -2.70 4.57 2.00
C GLY A 72 -2.53 4.13 3.45
N TRP A 73 -1.85 3.01 3.71
CA TRP A 73 -1.65 2.52 5.08
C TRP A 73 -0.81 3.47 5.92
N LEU A 74 0.31 3.99 5.40
CA LEU A 74 1.20 4.90 6.12
C LEU A 74 0.47 6.20 6.47
N ILE A 75 -0.29 6.73 5.51
CA ILE A 75 -1.06 7.98 5.69
C ILE A 75 -2.14 7.77 6.76
N ALA A 76 -2.88 6.67 6.68
CA ALA A 76 -3.95 6.35 7.62
C ALA A 76 -3.40 6.09 9.03
N GLU A 77 -2.31 5.35 9.14
CA GLU A 77 -1.64 5.05 10.41
C GLU A 77 -1.16 6.34 11.09
N ARG A 78 -0.40 7.18 10.37
CA ARG A 78 0.14 8.42 10.95
C ARG A 78 -0.94 9.42 11.38
N ALA A 79 -2.04 9.48 10.64
CA ALA A 79 -3.16 10.35 10.99
C ALA A 79 -4.14 9.73 12.02
N GLU A 80 -3.90 8.49 12.45
CA GLU A 80 -4.80 7.67 13.29
C GLU A 80 -6.22 7.59 12.72
N ARG A 81 -6.33 7.24 11.43
CA ARG A 81 -7.59 7.16 10.68
C ARG A 81 -7.82 5.80 10.06
N ASN A 82 -9.08 5.52 9.74
CA ASN A 82 -9.45 4.36 8.95
C ASN A 82 -8.98 4.53 7.50
N LEU A 83 -8.44 3.46 6.92
CA LEU A 83 -8.15 3.35 5.49
C LEU A 83 -9.33 2.71 4.73
N VAL A 84 -9.78 3.37 3.67
CA VAL A 84 -10.66 2.81 2.64
C VAL A 84 -9.80 2.59 1.39
N ALA A 85 -9.47 1.33 1.12
CA ALA A 85 -8.59 0.93 0.02
C ALA A 85 -9.41 0.42 -1.18
N ILE A 86 -9.14 0.96 -2.37
CA ILE A 86 -9.78 0.54 -3.62
C ILE A 86 -8.71 0.19 -4.65
N ASP A 87 -8.86 -0.96 -5.28
CA ASP A 87 -8.10 -1.35 -6.47
C ASP A 87 -8.92 -2.31 -7.34
N VAL A 88 -8.50 -2.46 -8.60
CA VAL A 88 -9.12 -3.39 -9.53
C VAL A 88 -8.59 -4.82 -9.32
N PRO A 89 -7.27 -5.08 -9.22
CA PRO A 89 -6.78 -6.43 -8.98
C PRO A 89 -7.01 -6.83 -7.51
N VAL A 90 -7.94 -7.77 -7.29
CA VAL A 90 -8.31 -8.27 -5.94
C VAL A 90 -7.10 -8.77 -5.15
N VAL A 91 -6.12 -9.37 -5.83
CA VAL A 91 -4.87 -9.84 -5.21
C VAL A 91 -4.07 -8.70 -4.53
N GLY A 92 -4.15 -7.48 -5.05
CA GLY A 92 -3.57 -6.31 -4.40
C GLY A 92 -4.21 -6.02 -3.05
N LEU A 93 -5.54 -5.99 -3.03
CA LEU A 93 -6.33 -5.77 -1.82
C LEU A 93 -6.14 -6.89 -0.78
N GLN A 94 -5.93 -8.13 -1.22
CA GLN A 94 -5.60 -9.24 -0.32
C GLN A 94 -4.27 -9.00 0.40
N HIS A 95 -3.23 -8.63 -0.33
CA HIS A 95 -1.93 -8.29 0.27
C HIS A 95 -2.01 -7.05 1.17
N ALA A 96 -2.76 -6.02 0.77
CA ALA A 96 -2.99 -4.83 1.59
C ALA A 96 -3.61 -5.17 2.95
N ARG A 97 -4.60 -6.07 2.93
CA ARG A 97 -5.24 -6.57 4.15
C ARG A 97 -4.27 -7.37 5.02
N GLU A 98 -3.50 -8.28 4.43
CA GLU A 98 -2.52 -9.10 5.15
C GLU A 98 -1.44 -8.27 5.84
N HIS A 99 -0.95 -7.21 5.18
CA HIS A 99 0.03 -6.28 5.73
C HIS A 99 -0.53 -5.52 6.95
N SER A 100 -1.76 -4.98 6.84
CA SER A 100 -2.44 -4.28 7.94
C SER A 100 -2.72 -5.16 9.18
N GLN A 101 -2.90 -6.47 8.97
CA GLN A 101 -3.11 -7.45 10.05
C GLN A 101 -1.81 -7.84 10.76
N HIS A 102 -0.69 -7.88 10.05
CA HIS A 102 0.62 -8.21 10.62
C HIS A 102 1.16 -7.11 11.54
N GLU A 103 0.94 -5.83 11.22
CA GLU A 103 1.35 -4.74 12.10
C GLU A 103 0.53 -4.70 13.38
N THR A 104 -0.80 -4.89 13.29
CA THR A 104 -1.68 -4.95 14.48
C THR A 104 -1.21 -6.02 15.49
N SER A 105 -0.82 -7.21 15.00
CA SER A 105 -0.34 -8.30 15.87
C SER A 105 1.04 -8.03 16.51
N LEU A 106 1.91 -7.26 15.87
CA LEU A 106 3.23 -6.88 16.43
C LEU A 106 3.11 -5.82 17.53
N TYR A 107 2.09 -4.96 17.48
CA TYR A 107 1.81 -3.97 18.52
C TYR A 107 1.21 -4.60 19.79
N GLU A 108 0.33 -5.59 19.66
CA GLU A 108 -0.21 -6.34 20.81
C GLU A 108 0.86 -7.13 21.57
N LEU A 109 1.94 -7.55 20.89
CA LEU A 109 3.07 -8.26 21.50
C LEU A 109 4.11 -7.33 22.15
N ARG A 110 4.00 -6.01 21.94
CA ARG A 110 4.95 -4.99 22.45
C ARG A 110 4.35 -4.08 23.52
N SER A 111 3.09 -4.28 23.89
CA SER A 111 2.35 -3.54 24.93
C SER A 111 2.16 -4.40 26.18
#